data_AF-A0A940KZY2-F1
#
_entry.id   AF-A0A940KZY2-F1
#
_cell.length_a   1.000
_cell.length_b   1.000
_cell.length_c   1.000
_cell.angle_alpha   90.00
_cell.angle_beta   90.00
_cell.angle_gamma   90.00
#
_symmetry.space_group_name_H-M   'P 1'
#
loop_
_entity.id
_entity.type
_entity.pdbx_description
1 polymer ?
#
loop_
_entity_poly.entity_id
_entity_poly.type
_entity_poly.pdbx_seq_one_letter_code
_entity_poly.pdbx_strand_id
1 'polypeptide(L)'
;VLVAYYSVIFSKTVVGEITGVERVELPVALIARSGGDINSQVFSFAIGIKDDKTGQIYTASSEDRQWAVASKGQCAEAVFLPYPPWQFTKRDTYFGARLIKLYECPQK
;
A
#
# COMPACT_ATOMS: atom_id res chain seq x y z
N VAL A 1 -16.95 15.87 11.23
CA VAL A 1 -16.49 16.10 9.84
C VAL A 1 -14.96 16.01 9.69
N LEU A 2 -14.14 16.50 10.62
CA LEU A 2 -12.66 16.37 10.56
C LEU A 2 -12.11 14.94 10.69
N VAL A 3 -12.85 14.07 11.40
CA VAL A 3 -12.44 12.69 11.74
C VAL A 3 -12.36 11.78 10.51
N ALA A 4 -13.24 12.00 9.52
CA ALA A 4 -13.36 11.13 8.34
C ALA A 4 -12.22 11.31 7.32
N TYR A 5 -11.56 12.47 7.32
CA TYR A 5 -10.50 12.81 6.35
C TYR A 5 -9.09 12.74 6.92
N TYR A 6 -8.92 12.22 8.15
CA TYR A 6 -7.62 12.17 8.82
C TYR A 6 -6.53 11.52 7.97
N SER A 7 -6.85 10.39 7.35
CA SER A 7 -5.92 9.63 6.51
C SER A 7 -5.43 10.42 5.30
N VAL A 8 -6.27 11.30 4.75
CA VAL A 8 -5.94 12.16 3.61
C VAL A 8 -5.11 13.35 4.06
N ILE A 9 -5.50 14.00 5.17
CA ILE A 9 -4.83 15.19 5.71
C ILE A 9 -3.43 14.85 6.21
N PHE A 10 -3.27 13.75 6.92
CA PHE A 10 -2.00 13.29 7.49
C PHE A 10 -1.30 12.25 6.61
N SER A 11 -1.67 12.20 5.33
CA SER A 11 -1.05 11.30 4.39
C SER A 11 0.45 11.62 4.26
N LYS A 12 1.25 10.55 4.12
CA LYS A 12 2.71 10.66 4.01
C LYS A 12 3.14 10.27 2.61
N THR A 13 3.83 11.17 1.92
CA THR A 13 4.43 10.84 0.61
C THR A 13 5.81 10.23 0.85
N VAL A 14 6.03 9.03 0.32
CA VAL A 14 7.28 8.29 0.39
C VAL A 14 7.81 8.11 -1.02
N VAL A 15 9.11 8.39 -1.19
CA VAL A 15 9.80 8.29 -2.47
C VAL A 15 11.03 7.40 -2.28
N GLY A 16 11.13 6.35 -3.07
CA GLY A 16 12.33 5.52 -3.12
C GLY A 16 12.10 4.14 -3.71
N GLU A 17 13.01 3.23 -3.42
CA GLU A 17 13.05 1.90 -4.02
C GLU A 17 11.97 0.96 -3.44
N ILE A 18 11.26 0.27 -4.31
CA ILE A 18 10.33 -0.78 -3.95
C ILE A 18 11.13 -1.99 -3.45
N THR A 19 11.01 -2.28 -2.15
CA THR A 19 11.65 -3.44 -1.53
C THR A 19 10.86 -4.73 -1.73
N GLY A 20 9.55 -4.63 -1.90
CA GLY A 20 8.66 -5.76 -2.13
C GLY A 20 7.23 -5.33 -2.47
N VAL A 21 6.61 -6.06 -3.39
CA VAL A 21 5.17 -5.99 -3.69
C VAL A 21 4.69 -7.41 -3.75
N GLU A 22 3.87 -7.81 -2.78
CA GLU A 22 3.32 -9.16 -2.69
C GLU A 22 1.82 -9.10 -2.79
N ARG A 23 1.24 -9.98 -3.62
CA ARG A 23 -0.20 -10.14 -3.67
C ARG A 23 -0.65 -10.94 -2.45
N VAL A 24 -1.57 -10.38 -1.68
CA VAL A 24 -2.21 -11.07 -0.56
C VAL A 24 -3.33 -11.92 -1.14
N GLU A 25 -3.03 -13.18 -1.48
CA GLU A 25 -4.03 -14.12 -1.96
C GLU A 25 -4.82 -14.68 -0.78
N LEU A 26 -6.10 -14.32 -0.69
CA LEU A 26 -7.03 -15.03 0.19
C LEU A 26 -7.33 -16.41 -0.43
N PRO A 27 -7.32 -17.50 0.36
CA PRO A 27 -7.59 -18.83 -0.16
C PRO A 27 -9.00 -18.91 -0.79
N VAL A 28 -9.02 -19.01 -2.12
CA VAL A 28 -10.21 -18.88 -2.99
C VAL A 28 -11.25 -20.00 -2.76
N ALA A 29 -10.84 -21.11 -2.13
CA ALA A 29 -11.67 -22.30 -1.93
C ALA A 29 -12.96 -22.06 -1.10
N LEU A 30 -13.03 -20.97 -0.33
CA LEU A 30 -14.22 -20.62 0.47
C LEU A 30 -15.19 -19.67 -0.24
N ILE A 31 -14.76 -19.00 -1.32
CA ILE A 31 -15.52 -17.93 -1.98
C ILE A 31 -16.45 -18.48 -3.07
N ALA A 32 -16.05 -19.55 -3.77
CA ALA A 32 -16.81 -20.11 -4.89
C ALA A 32 -18.16 -20.77 -4.52
N ARG A 33 -18.47 -20.97 -3.22
CA ARG A 33 -19.73 -21.60 -2.78
C ARG A 33 -20.88 -20.63 -2.55
N SER A 34 -20.63 -19.32 -2.55
CA SER A 34 -21.66 -18.30 -2.37
C SER A 34 -21.60 -17.36 -3.56
N GLY A 35 -22.47 -17.56 -4.56
CA GLY A 35 -22.47 -16.81 -5.82
C GLY A 35 -22.74 -15.31 -5.68
N GLY A 36 -21.77 -14.54 -5.23
CA GLY A 36 -21.87 -13.09 -5.06
C GLY A 36 -20.51 -12.42 -5.13
N ASP A 37 -20.43 -11.44 -6.04
CA ASP A 37 -19.37 -10.45 -6.29
C ASP A 37 -17.91 -10.91 -6.30
N ILE A 38 -17.22 -10.57 -7.40
CA ILE A 38 -15.76 -10.65 -7.50
C ILE A 38 -15.19 -9.65 -6.48
N ASN A 39 -14.96 -10.15 -5.27
CA ASN A 39 -14.53 -9.42 -4.08
C ASN A 39 -13.37 -8.46 -4.39
N SER A 40 -13.48 -7.20 -3.97
CA SER A 40 -12.40 -6.20 -4.04
C SER A 40 -11.08 -6.70 -3.43
N GLN A 41 -11.16 -7.68 -2.53
CA GLN A 41 -10.05 -8.35 -1.86
C GLN A 41 -9.15 -9.17 -2.79
N VAL A 42 -9.52 -9.40 -4.06
CA VAL A 42 -8.68 -10.10 -5.06
C VAL A 42 -7.44 -9.27 -5.46
N PHE A 43 -7.44 -7.96 -5.14
CA PHE A 43 -6.38 -7.01 -5.47
C PHE A 43 -5.74 -6.38 -4.23
N SER A 44 -5.65 -7.12 -3.12
CA SER A 44 -4.89 -6.69 -1.95
C SER A 44 -3.40 -6.95 -2.16
N PHE A 45 -2.58 -5.91 -2.04
CA PHE A 45 -1.12 -5.96 -2.14
C PHE A 45 -0.48 -5.51 -0.83
N ALA A 46 0.55 -6.22 -0.39
CA ALA A 46 1.46 -5.78 0.64
C ALA A 46 2.65 -5.09 -0.04
N ILE A 47 2.86 -3.82 0.27
CA ILE A 47 3.85 -2.98 -0.39
C ILE A 47 4.89 -2.53 0.63
N GLY A 48 6.16 -2.63 0.27
CA GLY A 48 7.29 -2.08 1.00
C GLY A 48 8.08 -1.13 0.12
N ILE A 49 8.30 0.10 0.59
CA ILE A 49 9.15 1.11 -0.07
C ILE A 49 10.22 1.58 0.90
N LYS A 50 11.47 1.52 0.48
CA LYS A 50 12.59 2.11 1.20
C LYS A 50 12.72 3.58 0.80
N ASP A 51 12.52 4.48 1.75
CA ASP A 51 12.68 5.91 1.52
C ASP A 51 14.15 6.27 1.28
N ASP A 52 14.41 7.01 0.21
CA ASP A 52 15.77 7.40 -0.18
C ASP A 52 16.40 8.37 0.83
N LYS A 53 15.56 9.17 1.53
CA LYS A 53 16.04 10.20 2.47
C LYS A 53 16.35 9.64 3.85
N THR A 54 15.45 8.83 4.40
CA THR A 54 15.57 8.30 5.76
C THR A 54 16.17 6.90 5.82
N GLY A 55 16.21 6.18 4.69
CA GLY A 55 16.62 4.77 4.63
C GLY A 55 15.62 3.81 5.30
N GLN A 56 14.50 4.32 5.80
CA GLN A 56 13.46 3.53 6.47
C GLN A 56 12.58 2.82 5.44
N ILE A 57 12.14 1.61 5.77
CA ILE A 57 11.20 0.85 4.95
C ILE A 57 9.79 1.10 5.48
N TYR A 58 8.97 1.74 4.66
CA TYR A 58 7.55 1.95 4.92
C TYR A 58 6.75 0.80 4.33
N THR A 59 5.85 0.24 5.14
CA THR A 59 4.98 -0.86 4.73
C THR A 59 3.51 -0.49 4.84
N ALA A 60 2.72 -0.95 3.88
CA ALA A 60 1.27 -0.78 3.88
C ALA A 60 0.58 -1.88 3.09
N SER A 61 -0.68 -2.13 3.43
CA SER A 61 -1.62 -2.80 2.53
C SER A 61 -2.18 -1.81 1.52
N SER A 62 -2.50 -2.24 0.31
CA SER A 62 -3.25 -1.45 -0.66
C SER A 62 -4.16 -2.33 -1.50
N GLU A 63 -5.34 -1.83 -1.84
CA GLU A 63 -6.27 -2.47 -2.77
C GLU A 63 -6.28 -1.74 -4.13
N ASP A 64 -5.09 -1.56 -4.72
CA ASP A 64 -4.92 -0.82 -5.98
C ASP A 64 -4.22 -1.68 -7.04
N ARG A 65 -4.89 -1.86 -8.18
CA ARG A 65 -4.39 -2.62 -9.33
C ARG A 65 -3.13 -2.01 -9.94
N GLN A 66 -2.86 -0.74 -9.73
CA GLN A 66 -1.63 -0.10 -10.21
C GLN A 66 -0.38 -0.76 -9.63
N TRP A 67 -0.46 -1.32 -8.41
CA TRP A 67 0.64 -2.08 -7.81
C TRP A 67 0.90 -3.42 -8.50
N ALA A 68 -0.03 -3.96 -9.29
CA ALA A 68 0.17 -5.21 -10.02
C ALA A 68 1.28 -5.14 -11.08
N VAL A 69 1.62 -3.93 -11.54
CA VAL A 69 2.68 -3.70 -12.55
C VAL A 69 4.01 -3.31 -11.89
N ALA A 70 3.95 -2.85 -10.64
CA ALA A 70 5.12 -2.42 -9.90
C ALA A 70 5.96 -3.63 -9.47
N SER A 71 7.26 -3.56 -9.71
CA SER A 71 8.21 -4.63 -9.42
C SER A 71 9.27 -4.19 -8.41
N LYS A 72 9.80 -5.15 -7.66
CA LYS A 72 10.94 -4.92 -6.76
C LYS A 72 12.13 -4.36 -7.54
N GLY A 73 12.81 -3.37 -6.95
CA GLY A 73 13.98 -2.70 -7.56
C GLY A 73 13.63 -1.51 -8.47
N GLN A 74 12.34 -1.26 -8.74
CA GLN A 74 11.90 0.00 -9.34
C GLN A 74 11.74 1.06 -8.25
N CYS A 75 11.81 2.33 -8.65
CA CYS A 75 11.58 3.45 -7.75
C CYS A 75 10.15 3.95 -7.91
N ALA A 76 9.51 4.29 -6.79
CA ALA A 76 8.15 4.76 -6.77
C ALA A 76 7.96 5.95 -5.83
N GLU A 77 7.04 6.82 -6.23
CA GLU A 77 6.46 7.84 -5.38
C GLU A 77 5.06 7.37 -4.99
N ALA A 78 4.83 7.15 -3.70
CA ALA A 78 3.56 6.65 -3.18
C ALA A 78 3.09 7.44 -1.96
N VAL A 79 1.76 7.59 -1.85
CA VAL A 79 1.12 8.18 -0.68
C VAL A 79 0.66 7.08 0.26
N PHE A 80 1.19 7.10 1.47
CA PHE A 80 0.82 6.23 2.57
C PHE A 80 -0.27 6.91 3.42
N LEU A 81 -1.37 6.20 3.61
CA LEU A 81 -2.54 6.65 4.35
C LEU A 81 -2.50 6.06 5.77
N PRO A 82 -2.22 6.87 6.80
CA PRO A 82 -2.09 6.36 8.16
C PRO A 82 -3.47 6.01 8.74
N TYR A 83 -3.49 4.99 9.58
CA TYR A 83 -4.63 4.78 10.45
C TYR A 83 -4.77 5.96 11.42
N PRO A 84 -6.00 6.36 11.74
CA PRO A 84 -6.19 7.40 12.72
C PRO A 84 -5.74 6.99 14.13
N PRO A 85 -5.26 7.94 14.96
CA PRO A 85 -4.63 7.65 16.25
C PRO A 85 -5.61 7.11 17.30
N TRP A 86 -6.92 7.30 17.11
CA TRP A 86 -7.96 6.71 17.95
C TRP A 86 -8.18 5.21 17.69
N GLN A 87 -7.61 4.65 16.62
CA GLN A 87 -7.55 3.20 16.41
C GLN A 87 -6.28 2.63 17.07
N PHE A 88 -6.33 2.48 18.39
CA PHE A 88 -5.15 2.11 19.20
C PHE A 88 -4.45 0.81 18.77
N THR A 89 -5.20 -0.15 18.23
CA THR A 89 -4.66 -1.45 17.76
C THR A 89 -3.85 -1.35 16.46
N LYS A 90 -4.04 -0.26 15.71
CA LYS A 90 -3.41 -0.03 14.39
C LYS A 90 -2.65 1.29 14.36
N ARG A 91 -2.36 1.85 15.53
CA ARG A 91 -1.62 3.10 15.66
C ARG A 91 -0.25 2.96 14.98
N ASP A 92 0.16 4.03 14.29
CA ASP A 92 1.41 4.12 13.54
C ASP A 92 1.55 3.12 12.37
N THR A 93 0.44 2.51 11.93
CA THR A 93 0.39 1.67 10.73
C THR A 93 -0.35 2.38 9.58
N TYR A 94 -0.19 1.86 8.37
CA TYR A 94 -0.82 2.39 7.16
C TYR A 94 -1.79 1.37 6.56
N PHE A 95 -2.98 1.83 6.17
CA PHE A 95 -4.01 0.96 5.59
C PHE A 95 -4.06 1.01 4.06
N GLY A 96 -3.40 2.01 3.47
CA GLY A 96 -3.40 2.27 2.04
C GLY A 96 -2.06 2.82 1.59
N ALA A 97 -1.54 2.28 0.50
CA ALA A 97 -0.47 2.90 -0.28
C ALA A 97 -0.98 3.17 -1.70
N ARG A 98 -1.04 4.45 -2.10
CA ARG A 98 -1.44 4.85 -3.44
C ARG A 98 -0.20 5.12 -4.28
N LEU A 99 -0.06 4.43 -5.40
CA LEU A 99 1.01 4.69 -6.35
C LEU A 99 0.71 6.01 -7.09
N ILE A 100 1.64 6.97 -7.05
CA ILE A 100 1.55 8.23 -7.82
C ILE A 100 2.39 8.12 -9.09
N LYS A 101 3.65 7.69 -8.93
CA LYS A 101 4.61 7.55 -10.02
C LYS A 101 5.44 6.29 -9.83
N LEU A 102 5.80 5.68 -10.96
CA LEU A 102 6.71 4.55 -11.05
C LEU A 102 7.78 4.91 -12.07
N TYR A 103 9.05 4.73 -11.73
CA TYR A 103 10.19 5.07 -12.57
C TYR A 103 11.37 4.15 -12.28
N GLU A 104 12.34 4.11 -13.19
CA GLU A 104 13.56 3.34 -12.99
C GLU A 104 14.43 4.04 -11.94
N CYS A 105 14.93 3.28 -10.97
CA CYS A 105 15.89 3.81 -10.03
C CYS A 105 17.16 4.23 -10.79
N PRO A 106 17.74 5.40 -10.47
CA PRO A 106 19.02 5.77 -11.06
C PRO A 106 20.05 4.67 -10.74
N GLN A 107 20.73 4.17 -11.77
CA GLN A 107 21.83 3.22 -11.59
C GLN A 107 22.89 3.88 -10.70
N LYS A 108 23.12 3.30 -9.53
CA LYS A 108 24.21 3.70 -8.63
C LYS A 108 25.54 3.14 -9.09
#